data_AF-A0A061N602-F1
#
_entry.id   AF-A0A061N602-F1
#
_cell.length_a   1.000
_cell.length_b   1.000
_cell.length_c   1.000
_cell.angle_alpha   90.00
_cell.angle_beta   90.00
_cell.angle_gamma   90.00
#
_symmetry.space_group_name_H-M   'P 1'
#
loop_
_entity.id
_entity.type
_entity.pdbx_description
1 polymer ?
#
loop_
_entity_poly.entity_id
_entity_poly.type
_entity_poly.pdbx_seq_one_letter_code
_entity_poly.pdbx_strand_id
1 'polypeptide(L)' 'MERLRDQVKEEKLHNYERIVLLTGKKYEPIVRNVFGSTFPVIRPLDGARGIGDMQAMLKRSIEQNVKLC' A
#
# COMPACT_ATOMS: atom_id res chain seq x y z
N MET A 1 -8.24 14.60 -7.31
CA MET A 1 -7.68 13.41 -8.00
C MET A 1 -6.68 13.77 -9.08
N GLU A 2 -6.92 14.82 -9.87
CA GLU A 2 -5.99 15.25 -10.94
C GLU A 2 -4.58 15.56 -10.43
N ARG A 3 -4.43 16.45 -9.44
CA ARG A 3 -3.13 16.77 -8.83
C ARG A 3 -2.33 15.54 -8.36
N LEU A 4 -3.01 14.53 -7.79
CA LEU A 4 -2.34 13.30 -7.34
C LEU A 4 -1.79 12.48 -8.52
N ARG A 5 -2.49 12.46 -9.66
CA ARG A 5 -2.00 11.80 -10.88
C ARG A 5 -0.81 12.54 -11.47
N ASP A 6 -0.81 13.86 -11.40
CA ASP A 6 0.34 14.66 -11.87
C ASP A 6 1.57 14.38 -11.02
N GLN A 7 1.42 14.29 -9.70
CA GLN A 7 2.51 13.93 -8.79
C GLN A 7 3.11 12.55 -9.11
N VAL A 8 2.32 11.56 -9.50
CA VAL A 8 2.84 10.25 -9.94
C VAL A 8 3.76 10.35 -11.16
N LYS A 9 3.49 11.31 -12.06
CA LYS A 9 4.33 11.57 -13.23
C LYS A 9 5.56 12.40 -12.86
N GLU A 10 5.35 13.51 -12.16
CA GLU A 10 6.40 14.46 -11.73
C GLU A 10 7.47 13.77 -10.89
N GLU A 11 7.05 12.97 -9.90
CA GLU A 11 7.93 12.25 -8.99
C GLU A 11 8.36 10.88 -9.55
N LYS A 12 8.00 10.57 -10.80
CA LYS A 12 8.34 9.32 -11.49
C LYS A 12 7.93 8.06 -10.73
N LEU A 13 6.85 8.13 -9.95
CA LEU A 13 6.35 6.99 -9.15
C LEU A 13 5.82 5.84 -10.01
N HIS A 14 5.48 6.11 -11.27
CA HIS A 14 5.10 5.11 -12.26
C HIS A 14 6.26 4.20 -12.70
N ASN A 15 7.52 4.53 -12.37
CA ASN A 15 8.68 3.71 -12.71
C ASN A 15 8.88 2.53 -11.76
N TYR A 16 8.17 2.49 -10.64
CA TYR A 16 8.22 1.35 -9.73
C TYR A 16 7.35 0.20 -10.26
N GLU A 17 7.71 -1.04 -9.93
CA GLU A 17 6.99 -2.22 -10.42
C GLU A 17 5.65 -2.46 -9.68
N ARG A 18 5.55 -1.96 -8.45
CA ARG A 18 4.41 -2.23 -7.56
C ARG A 18 4.31 -1.24 -6.41
N ILE A 19 3.12 -1.18 -5.83
CA ILE A 19 2.83 -0.42 -4.61
C ILE A 19 2.63 -1.39 -3.45
N VAL A 20 3.27 -1.11 -2.31
CA VAL A 20 3.01 -1.80 -1.05
C VAL A 20 2.17 -0.89 -0.17
N LEU A 21 0.89 -1.21 -0.01
CA LEU A 21 -0.07 -0.33 0.65
C LEU A 21 -0.20 -0.67 2.15
N LEU A 22 0.60 0.01 2.97
CA LEU A 22 0.63 -0.17 4.44
C LEU A 22 -0.43 0.69 5.15
N THR A 23 -1.70 0.59 4.71
CA THR A 23 -2.80 1.35 5.30
C THR A 23 -4.13 0.61 5.16
N GLY A 24 -5.18 1.17 5.75
CA GLY A 24 -6.53 0.62 5.72
C GLY A 24 -7.10 0.49 4.30
N LYS A 25 -8.08 -0.41 4.15
CA LYS A 25 -8.76 -0.73 2.87
C LYS A 25 -9.30 0.49 2.13
N LYS A 26 -9.71 1.53 2.86
CA LYS A 26 -10.26 2.77 2.30
C LYS A 26 -9.33 3.54 1.35
N TYR A 27 -8.01 3.32 1.39
CA TYR A 27 -7.07 4.02 0.51
C TYR A 27 -6.84 3.31 -0.82
N GLU A 28 -7.22 2.05 -0.95
CA GLU A 28 -7.05 1.30 -2.19
C GLU A 28 -7.76 1.93 -3.39
N PRO A 29 -9.03 2.41 -3.28
CA PRO A 29 -9.68 3.11 -4.38
C PRO A 29 -8.91 4.36 -4.84
N ILE A 30 -8.26 5.06 -3.90
CA ILE A 30 -7.46 6.26 -4.20
C ILE A 30 -6.22 5.86 -5.01
N VAL A 31 -5.49 4.84 -4.54
CA VAL A 31 -4.30 4.32 -5.23
C VAL A 31 -4.66 3.83 -6.63
N ARG A 32 -5.72 3.04 -6.78
CA ARG A 32 -6.18 2.55 -8.09
C ARG A 32 -6.60 3.68 -9.03
N ASN A 33 -7.19 4.77 -8.51
CA ASN A 33 -7.55 5.93 -9.32
C ASN A 33 -6.32 6.72 -9.81
N VAL A 34 -5.26 6.73 -9.00
CA VAL A 34 -4.07 7.55 -9.24
C VAL A 34 -3.02 6.83 -10.09
N PHE A 35 -2.79 5.52 -9.83
CA PHE A 35 -1.80 4.70 -10.55
C PHE A 35 -2.40 3.86 -11.68
N GLY A 36 -3.73 3.78 -11.77
CA GLY A 36 -4.44 2.91 -12.69
C GLY A 36 -4.89 1.60 -12.03
N SER A 37 -6.00 1.05 -12.52
CA SER A 37 -6.64 -0.14 -11.93
C SER A 37 -5.80 -1.41 -12.08
N THR A 38 -4.94 -1.46 -13.09
CA THR A 38 -4.07 -2.59 -13.42
C THR A 38 -2.69 -2.54 -12.76
N PHE A 39 -2.33 -1.42 -12.10
CA PHE A 39 -1.04 -1.30 -11.45
C PHE A 39 -0.95 -2.28 -10.25
N PRO A 40 0.15 -3.05 -10.10
CA PRO A 40 0.25 -4.02 -9.01
C PRO A 40 0.23 -3.36 -7.62
N VAL A 41 -0.72 -3.76 -6.78
CA VAL A 41 -0.84 -3.29 -5.39
C VAL A 41 -0.86 -4.50 -4.45
N ILE A 42 0.06 -4.52 -3.48
CA ILE A 42 0.14 -5.53 -2.42
C ILE A 42 -0.39 -4.91 -1.12
N ARG A 43 -1.22 -5.66 -0.39
CA ARG A 43 -1.86 -5.24 0.86
C ARG A 43 -1.48 -6.17 2.03
N PRO A 44 -0.24 -6.10 2.53
CA PRO A 44 0.29 -7.06 3.50
C PRO A 44 -0.38 -7.00 4.89
N LEU A 45 -1.21 -5.99 5.13
CA LEU A 45 -1.91 -5.75 6.41
C LEU A 45 -3.41 -6.02 6.31
N ASP A 46 -3.86 -6.70 5.26
CA ASP A 46 -5.25 -7.12 5.17
C ASP A 46 -5.64 -8.06 6.32
N GLY A 47 -6.80 -7.79 6.92
CA GLY A 47 -7.26 -8.48 8.13
C GLY A 47 -7.00 -7.71 9.43
N ALA A 48 -6.15 -6.68 9.41
CA ALA A 48 -5.95 -5.82 10.58
C ALA A 48 -7.22 -5.04 10.95
N ARG A 49 -7.59 -5.05 12.23
CA ARG A 49 -8.80 -4.38 12.75
C ARG A 49 -8.59 -2.90 13.11
N GLY A 50 -7.35 -2.44 13.11
CA GLY A 50 -6.98 -1.08 13.47
C GLY A 50 -5.47 -0.90 13.54
N ILE A 51 -5.02 0.30 13.94
CA ILE A 51 -3.60 0.64 13.94
C ILE A 51 -2.78 -0.23 14.89
N GLY A 52 -3.31 -0.58 16.07
CA GLY A 52 -2.62 -1.46 17.01
C GLY A 52 -2.41 -2.87 16.45
N ASP A 53 -3.40 -3.39 15.73
CA ASP A 53 -3.33 -4.69 15.07
C ASP A 53 -2.29 -4.67 13.92
N MET A 54 -2.28 -3.60 13.11
CA MET A 54 -1.26 -3.39 12.06
C MET A 54 0.15 -3.35 12.64
N GLN A 55 0.36 -2.61 13.74
CA GLN A 55 1.65 -2.53 14.42
C GLN A 55 2.08 -3.89 14.98
N ALA A 56 1.16 -4.64 15.58
CA ALA A 56 1.43 -5.98 16.08
C ALA A 56 1.84 -6.94 14.95
N MET A 57 1.15 -6.90 13.81
CA MET A 57 1.50 -7.69 12.62
C MET A 57 2.91 -7.38 12.11
N LEU A 58 3.24 -6.09 11.96
CA LEU A 58 4.56 -5.62 11.51
C LEU A 58 5.68 -6.01 12.50
N LYS A 59 5.41 -5.87 13.81
CA LYS A 59 6.37 -6.25 14.84
C LYS A 59 6.64 -7.77 14.79
N ARG A 60 5.58 -8.57 14.71
CA ARG A 60 5.68 -10.03 14.60
C ARG A 60 6.45 -10.47 13.35
N SER A 61 6.25 -9.80 12.21
CA SER A 61 6.95 -10.14 10.97
C SER A 61 8.48 -9.96 11.10
N ILE A 62 8.90 -8.91 11.83
CA ILE A 62 10.31 -8.65 12.12
C ILE A 62 10.84 -9.67 13.13
N GLU A 63 10.17 -9.84 14.27
CA GLU A 63 10.61 -10.72 15.36
C GLU A 63 10.71 -12.19 14.93
N GLN A 64 9.82 -12.62 14.04
CA GLN A 64 9.78 -14.01 13.56
C GLN A 64 10.51 -14.20 12.22
N ASN A 65 11.03 -13.12 11.61
CA ASN A 65 11.61 -13.14 10.27
C ASN A 65 10.68 -13.79 9.22
N VAL A 66 9.39 -13.46 9.28
CA VAL A 66 8.34 -13.97 8.38
C VAL A 66 7.82 -12.80 7.55
N LYS A 67 7.65 -13.02 6.24
CA LYS A 67 7.07 -12.00 5.34
C LYS A 67 5.58 -11.83 5.63
N LEU A 68 5.10 -10.60 5.56
CA LEU A 68 3.68 -10.33 5.47
C LEU A 68 3.18 -10.69 4.07
N CYS A 69 2.02 -11.36 3.99
CA CYS A 69 1.42 -11.88 2.75
C CYS A 69 0.53 -10.82 2.09
#